data_AF-A0A934K4Q7-F1
#
_entry.id   AF-A0A934K4Q7-F1
#
_cell.length_a   1.000
_cell.length_b   1.000
_cell.length_c   1.000
_cell.angle_alpha   90.00
_cell.angle_beta   90.00
_cell.angle_gamma   90.00
#
_symmetry.space_group_name_H-M   'P 1'
#
loop_
_entity.id
_entity.type
_entity.pdbx_description
1 polymer ?
#
loop_
_entity_poly.entity_id
_entity_poly.type
_entity_poly.pdbx_seq_one_letter_code
_entity_poly.pdbx_strand_id
1 'polypeptide(L)'
;MWPADVLAVVVAGHHGPGIQGDPSRGLKRVPAPPDRTRALTREQVDAIFRIDVALRERTFWRLLYETAARTEEILALDVSDLDLANKRARVISKGGAAGWVLRICRTPARAHRSPRRPIRAW
;
A
#
# COMPACT_ATOMS: atom_id res chain seq x y z
N MET A 1 9.35 38.65 3.79
CA MET A 1 9.99 38.55 5.12
C MET A 1 8.92 38.08 6.08
N TRP A 2 8.80 36.76 6.27
CA TRP A 2 7.89 36.18 7.27
C TRP A 2 8.60 36.26 8.63
N PRO A 3 7.89 36.65 9.70
CA PRO A 3 8.50 36.83 11.02
C PRO A 3 8.98 35.48 11.58
N ALA A 4 10.11 35.50 12.28
CA ALA A 4 10.88 34.33 12.73
C ALA A 4 10.12 33.43 13.74
N ASP A 5 8.99 33.91 14.22
CA ASP A 5 8.10 33.32 15.21
C ASP A 5 7.23 32.17 14.65
N VAL A 6 7.15 32.02 13.32
CA VAL A 6 6.37 30.95 12.68
C VAL A 6 7.13 29.60 12.64
N LEU A 7 8.47 29.62 12.69
CA LEU A 7 9.28 28.39 12.59
C LEU A 7 9.35 27.58 13.90
N ALA A 8 9.05 28.17 15.05
CA ALA A 8 9.11 27.47 16.34
C ALA A 8 7.92 26.50 16.56
N VAL A 9 6.80 26.71 15.85
CA VAL A 9 5.57 25.90 16.04
C VAL A 9 5.67 24.52 15.38
N VAL A 10 6.56 24.34 14.39
CA VAL A 10 6.68 23.06 13.65
C VAL A 10 7.68 22.09 14.29
N VAL A 11 8.56 22.54 15.20
CA VAL A 11 9.55 21.69 15.90
C VAL A 11 9.47 21.86 17.42
N ALA A 12 8.25 21.95 17.95
CA ALA A 12 8.00 21.80 19.38
C ALA A 12 7.26 20.48 19.60
N GLY A 13 7.99 19.44 19.99
CA GLY A 13 7.39 18.22 20.50
C GLY A 13 6.43 18.57 21.65
N HIS A 14 5.15 18.27 21.45
CA HIS A 14 4.15 18.38 22.51
C HIS A 14 4.53 17.41 23.64
N HIS A 15 5.29 17.88 24.63
CA HIS A 15 5.35 17.28 25.96
C HIS A 15 4.04 17.61 26.69
N GLY A 16 2.93 17.12 26.17
CA GLY A 16 1.66 17.10 26.90
C GLY A 16 1.75 16.11 28.06
N PRO A 17 0.99 16.30 29.16
CA PRO A 17 0.89 15.31 30.21
C PRO A 17 0.42 13.98 29.58
N GLY A 18 1.19 12.92 29.81
CA GLY A 18 0.88 11.60 29.29
C GLY A 18 -0.53 11.19 29.68
N ILE A 19 -1.29 10.65 28.74
CA ILE A 19 -2.64 10.13 28.94
C ILE A 19 -2.62 9.10 30.09
N GLN A 20 -2.95 9.53 31.31
CA GLN A 20 -2.88 8.71 32.54
C GLN A 20 -3.99 7.64 32.61
N GLY A 21 -4.93 7.63 31.68
CA GLY A 21 -6.01 6.64 31.61
C GLY A 21 -6.63 6.60 30.21
N ASP A 22 -7.47 5.60 29.96
CA ASP A 22 -8.17 5.46 28.69
C ASP A 22 -9.17 6.63 28.49
N PRO A 23 -8.88 7.57 27.56
CA PRO A 23 -9.74 8.74 27.33
C PRO A 23 -11.09 8.36 26.71
N SER A 24 -11.25 7.11 26.25
CA SER A 24 -12.47 6.63 25.62
C SER A 24 -13.47 5.99 26.60
N ARG A 25 -13.11 5.81 27.88
CA ARG A 25 -13.89 5.06 28.88
C ARG A 25 -15.33 5.54 29.09
N GLY A 26 -15.64 6.82 28.84
CA GLY A 26 -16.99 7.40 28.92
C GLY A 26 -17.68 7.60 27.58
N LEU A 27 -17.01 7.30 26.46
CA LEU A 27 -17.54 7.50 25.12
C LEU A 27 -18.41 6.32 24.71
N LYS A 28 -19.64 6.60 24.31
CA LYS A 28 -20.48 5.60 23.65
C LYS A 28 -19.86 5.29 22.28
N ARG A 29 -19.34 4.08 22.10
CA ARG A 29 -18.88 3.60 20.79
C ARG A 29 -20.04 3.66 19.80
N VAL A 30 -19.95 4.54 18.81
CA VAL A 30 -20.84 4.52 17.64
C VAL A 30 -20.27 3.45 16.68
N PRO A 31 -21.02 2.39 16.35
CA PRO A 31 -20.57 1.42 15.37
C PRO A 31 -20.32 2.11 14.04
N ALA A 32 -19.21 1.79 13.38
CA ALA A 32 -19.01 2.21 12.00
C ALA A 32 -20.17 1.68 11.15
N PRO A 33 -20.71 2.47 10.20
CA PRO A 33 -21.67 1.98 9.23
C PRO A 33 -21.12 0.71 8.55
N PRO A 34 -21.96 -0.30 8.29
CA PRO A 34 -21.51 -1.51 7.62
C PRO A 34 -20.97 -1.17 6.24
N ASP A 35 -19.85 -1.78 5.87
CA ASP A 35 -19.30 -1.66 4.52
C ASP A 35 -20.28 -2.31 3.52
N ARG A 36 -20.76 -1.51 2.57
CA ARG A 36 -21.67 -1.93 1.50
C ARG A 36 -20.97 -1.97 0.14
N THR A 37 -19.65 -1.83 0.12
CA THR A 37 -18.86 -1.86 -1.11
C THR A 37 -19.00 -3.24 -1.76
N ARG A 38 -19.54 -3.27 -2.98
CA ARG A 38 -19.67 -4.52 -3.72
C ARG A 38 -18.31 -4.95 -4.23
N ALA A 39 -18.06 -6.25 -4.19
CA ALA A 39 -16.91 -6.84 -4.87
C ALA A 39 -16.99 -6.52 -6.37
N LEU A 40 -15.82 -6.23 -6.97
CA LEU A 40 -15.71 -6.01 -8.40
C LEU A 40 -16.05 -7.29 -9.17
N THR A 41 -16.77 -7.13 -10.29
CA THR A 41 -16.99 -8.24 -11.22
C THR A 41 -15.71 -8.61 -11.96
N ARG A 42 -15.67 -9.79 -12.56
CA ARG A 42 -14.50 -10.25 -13.30
C ARG A 42 -14.20 -9.35 -14.50
N GLU A 43 -15.23 -8.85 -15.17
CA GLU A 43 -15.11 -7.92 -16.30
C GLU A 43 -14.54 -6.57 -15.86
N GLN A 44 -14.93 -6.08 -14.68
CA GLN A 44 -14.39 -4.84 -14.11
C GLN A 44 -12.91 -4.99 -13.74
N VAL A 45 -12.53 -6.13 -13.14
CA VAL A 45 -11.12 -6.45 -12.86
C VAL A 45 -10.32 -6.55 -14.15
N ASP A 46 -10.84 -7.23 -15.16
CA ASP A 46 -10.19 -7.34 -16.47
C ASP A 46 -10.05 -5.97 -17.15
N ALA A 47 -11.02 -5.08 -16.98
CA ALA A 47 -10.93 -3.70 -17.48
C ALA A 47 -9.80 -2.92 -16.79
N ILE A 48 -9.66 -3.02 -15.46
CA ILE A 48 -8.57 -2.39 -14.71
C ILE A 48 -7.20 -2.88 -15.20
N PHE A 49 -7.05 -4.18 -15.45
CA PHE A 49 -5.79 -4.74 -15.93
C PHE A 49 -5.44 -4.39 -17.39
N ARG A 50 -6.38 -3.79 -18.15
CA ARG A 50 -6.12 -3.29 -19.52
C ARG A 50 -5.70 -1.83 -19.56
N ILE A 51 -5.80 -1.09 -18.45
CA ILE A 51 -5.40 0.32 -18.40
C ILE A 51 -3.88 0.42 -18.63
N ASP A 52 -3.47 1.31 -19.53
CA ASP A 52 -2.05 1.55 -19.80
C ASP A 52 -1.44 2.44 -18.71
N VAL A 53 -0.90 1.79 -17.68
CA VAL A 53 -0.14 2.44 -16.59
C VAL A 53 1.29 1.92 -16.55
N ALA A 54 2.17 2.61 -15.82
CA ALA A 54 3.55 2.17 -15.67
C ALA A 54 3.62 0.74 -15.07
N LEU A 55 4.74 0.06 -15.33
CA LEU A 55 4.91 -1.34 -14.91
C LEU A 55 4.76 -1.51 -13.40
N ARG A 56 5.22 -0.54 -12.61
CA ARG A 56 5.12 -0.55 -11.14
C ARG A 56 3.66 -0.62 -10.70
N GLU A 57 2.81 0.27 -11.21
CA GLU A 57 1.39 0.33 -10.89
C GLU A 57 0.66 -0.95 -11.34
N ARG A 58 0.98 -1.47 -12.53
CA ARG A 58 0.42 -2.76 -13.00
C ARG A 58 0.79 -3.91 -12.06
N THR A 59 2.06 -4.00 -11.67
CA THR A 59 2.54 -5.04 -10.75
C THR A 59 1.88 -4.89 -9.39
N PHE A 60 1.76 -3.67 -8.89
CA PHE A 60 1.11 -3.39 -7.61
C PHE A 60 -0.35 -3.86 -7.60
N TRP A 61 -1.15 -3.49 -8.62
CA TRP A 61 -2.54 -3.94 -8.72
C TRP A 61 -2.66 -5.45 -8.86
N ARG A 62 -1.72 -6.08 -9.58
CA ARG A 62 -1.72 -7.53 -9.75
C ARG A 62 -1.42 -8.26 -8.45
N LEU A 63 -0.45 -7.77 -7.68
CA LEU A 63 -0.11 -8.33 -6.38
C LEU A 63 -1.29 -8.22 -5.41
N LEU A 64 -1.93 -7.05 -5.30
CA LEU A 64 -3.11 -6.88 -4.45
C LEU A 64 -4.21 -7.89 -4.79
N TYR A 65 -4.49 -8.06 -6.08
CA TYR A 65 -5.53 -8.97 -6.53
C TYR A 65 -5.20 -10.45 -6.31
N GLU A 66 -3.98 -10.90 -6.63
CA GLU A 66 -3.62 -12.32 -6.52
C GLU A 66 -3.40 -12.78 -5.07
N THR A 67 -2.96 -11.85 -4.21
CA THR A 67 -2.55 -12.16 -2.84
C THR A 67 -3.57 -11.79 -1.77
N ALA A 68 -4.46 -10.84 -2.05
CA ALA A 68 -5.32 -10.20 -1.05
C ALA A 68 -4.55 -9.63 0.16
N ALA A 69 -3.26 -9.32 -0.01
CA ALA A 69 -2.43 -8.69 1.00
C ALA A 69 -2.81 -7.22 1.20
N ARG A 70 -2.37 -6.63 2.31
CA ARG A 70 -2.60 -5.21 2.57
C ARG A 70 -1.75 -4.35 1.65
N THR A 71 -2.26 -3.16 1.35
CA THR A 71 -1.56 -2.14 0.56
C THR A 71 -0.17 -1.86 1.14
N GLU A 72 -0.08 -1.67 2.46
CA GLU A 72 1.18 -1.36 3.14
C GLU A 72 2.19 -2.51 3.04
N GLU A 73 1.72 -3.76 3.12
CA GLU A 73 2.57 -4.95 3.02
C GLU A 73 3.21 -5.05 1.63
N ILE A 74 2.46 -4.74 0.57
CA ILE A 74 2.97 -4.77 -0.81
C ILE A 74 3.83 -3.55 -1.12
N LEU A 75 3.51 -2.36 -0.58
CA LEU A 75 4.32 -1.16 -0.80
C LEU A 75 5.67 -1.21 -0.08
N ALA A 76 5.75 -1.92 1.04
CA ALA A 76 6.99 -2.15 1.78
C ALA A 76 7.81 -3.34 1.26
N LEU A 77 7.28 -4.11 0.30
CA LEU A 77 7.93 -5.31 -0.23
C LEU A 77 9.16 -4.96 -1.08
N ASP A 78 10.30 -5.52 -0.69
CA ASP A 78 11.53 -5.45 -1.48
C ASP A 78 11.62 -6.63 -2.46
N VAL A 79 12.38 -6.47 -3.55
CA VAL A 79 12.63 -7.52 -4.54
C VAL A 79 13.40 -8.70 -3.94
N SER A 80 14.27 -8.44 -2.96
CA SER A 80 15.06 -9.45 -2.24
C SER A 80 14.20 -10.40 -1.38
N ASP A 81 12.99 -9.99 -1.02
CA ASP A 81 12.02 -10.77 -0.24
C ASP A 81 11.11 -11.66 -1.10
N LEU A 82 11.32 -11.66 -2.42
CA LEU A 82 10.57 -12.47 -3.38
C LEU A 82 11.20 -13.86 -3.56
N ASP A 83 10.43 -14.90 -3.24
CA ASP A 83 10.74 -16.27 -3.60
C ASP A 83 9.91 -16.67 -4.82
N LEU A 84 10.48 -16.41 -6.00
CA LEU A 84 9.83 -16.68 -7.29
C LEU A 84 9.66 -18.17 -7.58
N ALA A 85 10.53 -19.02 -7.03
CA ALA A 85 10.45 -20.48 -7.20
C ALA A 85 9.20 -21.03 -6.50
N ASN A 86 8.92 -20.55 -5.29
CA ASN A 86 7.74 -20.94 -4.52
C ASN A 86 6.56 -19.97 -4.68
N LYS A 87 6.69 -18.96 -5.56
CA LYS A 87 5.64 -17.98 -5.85
C LYS A 87 5.10 -17.29 -4.60
N ARG A 88 6.01 -16.89 -3.70
CA ARG A 88 5.68 -16.29 -2.41
C ARG A 88 6.54 -15.07 -2.13
N ALA A 89 6.02 -14.16 -1.32
CA ALA A 89 6.72 -12.98 -0.83
C ALA A 89 6.73 -13.00 0.68
N ARG A 90 7.86 -12.61 1.27
CA ARG A 90 7.93 -12.32 2.69
C ARG A 90 7.39 -10.90 2.93
N VAL A 91 6.44 -10.75 3.84
CA VAL A 91 5.88 -9.45 4.22
C VAL A 91 5.87 -9.28 5.73
N ILE A 92 5.79 -8.04 6.19
CA ILE A 92 5.63 -7.72 7.61
C ILE A 92 4.17 -7.36 7.84
N SER A 93 3.46 -8.22 8.56
CA SER A 93 2.06 -8.01 8.89
C SER A 93 1.88 -6.95 9.97
N LYS A 94 0.63 -6.49 10.13
CA LYS A 94 0.27 -5.61 11.24
C LYS A 94 0.67 -6.25 12.58
N GLY A 95 1.41 -5.50 13.38
CA GLY A 95 1.99 -5.98 14.64
C GLY A 95 3.44 -6.46 14.51
N GLY A 96 4.07 -6.29 13.35
CA GLY A 96 5.50 -6.56 13.14
C GLY A 96 5.84 -8.03 12.90
N ALA A 97 4.85 -8.92 12.88
CA ALA A 97 5.08 -10.33 12.61
C ALA A 97 5.39 -10.56 11.13
N ALA A 98 6.53 -11.18 10.85
CA ALA A 98 6.87 -11.60 9.49
C ALA A 98 5.97 -12.77 9.07
N GLY A 99 5.37 -12.65 7.89
CA GLY A 99 4.50 -13.64 7.29
C GLY A 99 4.88 -13.91 5.84
N TRP A 100 4.30 -14.96 5.29
CA TRP A 100 4.40 -15.27 3.87
C TRP A 100 3.07 -15.03 3.20
N VAL A 101 3.11 -14.29 2.11
CA VAL A 101 1.98 -14.14 1.22
C VAL A 101 2.18 -15.10 0.05
N LEU A 102 1.22 -16.01 -0.12
CA LEU A 102 1.23 -17.02 -1.18
C LEU A 102 0.57 -16.48 -2.45
N ARG A 103 1.06 -16.98 -3.60
CA ARG A 103 0.56 -16.76 -4.96
C ARG A 103 0.98 -15.42 -5.57
N ILE A 104 2.22 -15.41 -6.02
CA ILE A 104 2.76 -14.46 -7.01
C ILE A 104 2.80 -15.19 -8.35
N CYS A 105 2.10 -14.67 -9.36
CA CYS A 105 2.08 -15.02 -10.79
C CYS A 105 1.13 -16.13 -11.30
N ARG A 106 0.09 -15.69 -12.03
CA ARG A 106 -0.41 -16.34 -13.27
C ARG A 106 0.05 -15.51 -14.47
N THR A 107 1.19 -15.85 -15.08
CA THR A 107 1.66 -15.19 -16.31
C THR A 107 0.60 -15.35 -17.41
N PRO A 108 0.29 -14.28 -18.15
CA PRO A 108 0.79 -14.25 -19.51
C PRO A 108 1.71 -13.05 -19.66
N ALA A 109 2.98 -13.31 -19.95
CA ALA A 109 3.91 -12.28 -20.34
C ALA A 109 3.47 -11.75 -21.71
N ARG A 110 2.72 -10.65 -21.73
CA ARG A 110 2.74 -9.76 -22.90
C ARG A 110 3.61 -8.58 -22.52
N ALA A 111 4.88 -8.69 -22.88
CA ALA A 111 5.87 -7.65 -22.71
C ALA A 111 5.33 -6.36 -23.36
N HIS A 112 4.86 -5.44 -22.53
CA HIS A 112 4.61 -4.08 -22.96
C HIS A 112 5.98 -3.44 -23.18
N ARG A 113 6.42 -3.42 -24.43
CA ARG A 113 7.57 -2.66 -24.89
C ARG A 113 7.18 -1.18 -24.78
N SER A 114 7.49 -0.56 -23.64
CA SER A 114 7.41 0.89 -23.49
C SER A 114 8.39 1.54 -24.48
N PRO A 115 7.97 2.54 -25.28
CA PRO A 115 8.91 3.33 -26.06
C PRO A 115 9.84 4.06 -25.08
N ARG A 116 11.15 3.80 -25.18
CA ARG A 116 12.17 4.54 -24.43
C ARG A 116 11.98 6.03 -24.72
N ARG A 117 11.44 6.79 -23.75
CA ARG A 117 11.53 8.25 -23.80
C ARG A 117 13.00 8.62 -23.68
N PRO A 118 13.59 9.40 -24.60
CA PRO A 118 14.96 9.85 -24.44
C PRO A 118 15.05 10.65 -23.14
N ILE A 119 16.02 10.28 -22.31
CA ILE A 119 16.44 11.08 -21.15
C ILE A 119 16.90 12.41 -21.75
N ARG A 120 16.15 13.49 -21.50
CA ARG A 120 16.65 14.84 -21.79
C ARG A 120 17.83 15.06 -20.85
N ALA A 121 19.04 14.99 -21.40
CA ALA A 121 20.21 15.57 -20.79
C ALA A 121 19.92 17.08 -20.62
N TRP A 122 19.97 17.54 -19.38
CA TRP A 122 20.24 18.93 -19.06
C TRP A 122 21.75 19.05 -18.87
#